data_AF-A0A7U7J227-F1
#
_entry.id   AF-A0A7U7J227-F1
#
_cell.length_a   1.000
_cell.length_b   1.000
_cell.length_c   1.000
_cell.angle_alpha   90.00
_cell.angle_beta   90.00
_cell.angle_gamma   90.00
#
_symmetry.space_group_name_H-M   'P 1'
#
loop_
_entity.id
_entity.type
_entity.pdbx_description
1 polymer ?
#
loop_
_entity_poly.entity_id
_entity_poly.type
_entity_poly.pdbx_seq_one_letter_code
_entity_poly.pdbx_strand_id
1 'polypeptide(L)'
;MTIMDYTESTSIGETVIGSSPTQCCPRSSDDIVSENFRQAFIVHQSATIKSPLLLNGDAVAVLRALPDGCIDFTMTSPPYWGKREYENGGIGLENDYRDFVKHLATVFAELKRVLKPEGSFWLNLGDSYNGKGLVGVPWRVAFELVDNQGWILRNSVIWNKLKGGMDNSKDRLGNVHENLVTTYPPRHPLF
;
A
#
# COMPACT_ATOMS: atom_id res chain seq x y z
N MET A 1 4.26 5.72 11.56
CA MET A 1 5.03 5.29 10.38
C MET A 1 4.03 4.98 9.28
N THR A 2 3.97 5.82 8.26
CA THR A 2 3.16 5.56 7.06
C THR A 2 3.99 4.66 6.16
N ILE A 3 3.55 3.43 5.90
CA ILE A 3 4.12 2.61 4.83
C ILE A 3 3.53 3.16 3.52
N MET A 4 4.17 4.16 2.93
CA MET A 4 3.84 4.59 1.56
C MET A 4 4.64 3.73 0.60
N ASP A 5 3.95 2.87 -0.15
CA ASP A 5 4.54 2.12 -1.25
C ASP A 5 4.77 3.10 -2.41
N TYR A 6 6.03 3.31 -2.79
CA TYR A 6 6.42 4.17 -3.91
C TYR A 6 7.38 3.38 -4.80
N THR A 7 6.83 2.54 -5.69
CA THR A 7 7.61 1.85 -6.72
C THR A 7 7.68 2.71 -7.99
N GLU A 8 8.57 3.70 -8.02
CA GLU A 8 9.07 4.30 -9.26
C GLU A 8 10.59 4.50 -9.14
N SER A 9 11.38 3.57 -9.68
CA SER A 9 12.74 3.83 -10.14
C SER A 9 12.64 4.53 -11.49
N THR A 10 12.68 5.86 -11.52
CA THR A 10 12.94 6.59 -12.77
C THR A 10 14.31 7.23 -12.69
N SER A 11 15.20 6.80 -13.58
CA SER A 11 16.47 7.46 -13.89
C SER A 11 16.24 8.94 -14.16
N ILE A 12 16.90 9.80 -13.37
CA ILE A 12 16.83 11.25 -13.49
C ILE A 12 17.50 11.67 -14.80
N GLY A 13 16.69 11.97 -15.82
CA GLY A 13 17.10 12.75 -16.98
C GLY A 13 17.16 14.22 -16.59
N GLU A 14 18.31 14.85 -16.82
CA GLU A 14 18.52 16.27 -16.60
C GLU A 14 17.58 17.10 -17.50
N THR A 15 16.77 17.97 -16.90
CA THR A 15 16.23 19.15 -17.59
C THR A 15 16.19 20.31 -16.61
N VAL A 16 17.10 21.26 -16.82
CA VAL A 16 17.28 22.48 -16.03
C VAL A 16 16.20 23.50 -16.40
N ILE A 17 15.32 23.86 -15.45
CA ILE A 17 14.61 25.15 -15.48
C ILE A 17 14.55 25.69 -14.04
N GLY A 18 15.18 26.84 -13.83
CA GLY A 18 15.46 27.39 -12.50
C GLY A 18 14.25 28.01 -11.80
N SER A 19 14.20 27.82 -10.47
CA SER A 19 13.63 28.76 -9.51
C SER A 19 14.22 28.50 -8.11
N SER A 20 14.60 29.60 -7.44
CA SER A 20 15.11 29.83 -6.06
C SER A 20 15.50 28.63 -5.16
N PRO A 21 16.71 28.63 -4.56
CA PRO A 21 17.15 27.54 -3.69
C PRO A 21 16.46 27.65 -2.33
N THR A 22 15.35 26.92 -2.17
CA THR A 22 15.03 26.44 -0.83
C THR A 22 16.08 25.39 -0.53
N GLN A 23 16.99 25.68 0.39
CA GLN A 23 18.07 24.78 0.79
C GLN A 23 17.43 23.54 1.43
N CYS A 24 17.03 22.57 0.60
CA CYS A 24 16.79 21.22 1.08
C CYS A 24 18.09 20.76 1.71
N CYS A 25 18.02 20.33 2.98
CA CYS A 25 19.15 19.66 3.61
C CYS A 25 19.66 18.56 2.65
N PRO A 26 20.97 18.49 2.38
CA PRO A 26 21.49 17.45 1.52
C PRO A 26 21.17 16.09 2.17
N ARG A 27 20.25 15.34 1.57
CA ARG A 27 19.97 13.95 1.96
C ARG A 27 21.13 13.10 1.49
N SER A 28 21.90 12.55 2.42
CA SER A 28 22.94 11.57 2.09
C SER A 28 22.31 10.29 1.57
N SER A 29 23.02 9.59 0.69
CA SER A 29 22.65 8.26 0.17
C SER A 29 22.48 7.18 1.25
N ASP A 30 22.79 7.48 2.51
CA ASP A 30 22.63 6.62 3.69
C ASP A 30 21.19 6.59 4.27
N ASP A 31 20.23 7.30 3.65
CA ASP A 31 18.87 7.49 4.19
C ASP A 31 17.89 6.32 3.89
N ILE A 32 18.27 5.33 3.08
CA ILE A 32 17.42 4.19 2.71
C ILE A 32 18.03 2.89 3.24
N VAL A 33 17.32 2.26 4.18
CA VAL A 33 17.74 1.00 4.78
C VAL A 33 17.26 -0.16 3.91
N SER A 34 18.19 -0.98 3.42
CA SER A 34 17.88 -2.14 2.57
C SER A 34 18.11 -3.50 3.25
N GLU A 35 18.59 -3.49 4.50
CA GLU A 35 18.86 -4.67 5.31
C GLU A 35 18.74 -4.35 6.81
N ASN A 36 18.78 -5.36 7.69
CA ASN A 36 18.72 -5.17 9.14
C ASN A 36 17.50 -4.33 9.61
N PHE A 37 16.35 -4.48 8.95
CA PHE A 37 15.15 -3.66 9.14
C PHE A 37 14.70 -3.54 10.60
N ARG A 38 14.80 -4.64 11.38
CA ARG A 38 14.45 -4.64 12.81
C ARG A 38 15.31 -3.67 13.61
N GLN A 39 16.62 -3.69 13.38
CA GLN A 39 17.57 -2.84 14.10
C GLN A 39 17.35 -1.37 13.71
N ALA A 40 17.17 -1.08 12.42
CA ALA A 40 16.85 0.26 11.94
C ALA A 40 15.55 0.80 12.56
N PHE A 41 14.51 -0.04 12.65
CA PHE A 41 13.26 0.32 13.30
C PHE A 41 13.44 0.65 14.79
N ILE A 42 14.20 -0.15 15.53
CA ILE A 42 14.49 0.09 16.96
C ILE A 42 15.21 1.44 17.14
N VAL A 43 16.24 1.69 16.33
CA VAL A 43 16.99 2.96 16.36
C VAL A 43 16.05 4.14 16.09
N HIS A 44 15.21 4.04 15.06
CA HIS A 44 14.21 5.06 14.74
C HIS A 44 13.21 5.28 15.89
N GLN A 45 12.76 4.22 16.55
CA GLN A 45 11.83 4.32 17.68
C GLN A 45 12.48 5.02 18.89
N SER A 46 13.75 4.76 19.16
CA SER A 46 14.52 5.38 20.25
C SER A 46 15.04 6.79 19.95
N ALA A 47 15.02 7.23 18.69
CA ALA A 47 15.52 8.56 18.33
C ALA A 47 14.68 9.69 18.94
N THR A 48 15.35 10.68 19.56
CA THR A 48 14.74 11.87 20.16
C THR A 48 14.11 12.78 19.11
N ILE A 49 14.78 12.96 17.97
CA ILE A 49 14.27 13.71 16.81
C ILE A 49 13.74 12.70 15.81
N LYS A 50 12.49 12.86 15.39
CA LYS A 50 11.86 11.97 14.40
C LYS A 50 12.11 12.49 12.98
N SER A 51 12.71 11.64 12.15
CA SER A 51 12.76 11.76 10.69
C SER A 51 12.12 10.53 10.06
N PRO A 52 11.63 10.59 8.80
CA PRO A 52 11.12 9.41 8.12
C PRO A 52 12.17 8.30 8.05
N LEU A 53 11.78 7.06 8.40
CA LEU A 53 12.57 5.86 8.15
C LEU A 53 12.12 5.26 6.81
N LEU A 54 13.03 5.19 5.86
CA LEU A 54 12.78 4.59 4.54
C LEU A 54 13.37 3.18 4.51
N LEU A 55 12.52 2.19 4.29
CA LEU A 55 12.90 0.78 4.19
C LEU A 55 12.68 0.32 2.75
N ASN A 56 13.72 -0.18 2.11
CA ASN A 56 13.66 -0.71 0.75
C ASN A 56 13.80 -2.24 0.78
N GLY A 57 12.73 -2.93 0.44
CA GLY A 57 12.71 -4.39 0.39
C GLY A 57 11.33 -4.93 0.06
N ASP A 58 11.25 -6.25 -0.12
CA ASP A 58 9.98 -6.95 -0.24
C ASP A 58 9.09 -6.66 0.96
N ALA A 59 7.83 -6.27 0.71
CA ALA A 59 6.92 -5.80 1.75
C ALA A 59 6.69 -6.86 2.85
N VAL A 60 6.57 -8.13 2.48
CA VAL A 60 6.39 -9.23 3.44
C VAL A 60 7.65 -9.40 4.29
N ALA A 61 8.82 -9.40 3.67
CA ALA A 61 10.10 -9.51 4.37
C ALA A 61 10.34 -8.35 5.34
N VAL A 62 10.06 -7.11 4.91
CA VAL A 62 10.18 -5.91 5.75
C VAL A 62 9.22 -5.98 6.92
N LEU A 63 7.92 -6.25 6.67
CA LEU A 63 6.91 -6.32 7.72
C LEU A 63 7.26 -7.39 8.75
N ARG A 64 7.69 -8.58 8.31
CA ARG A 64 8.14 -9.69 9.20
C ARG A 64 9.27 -9.31 10.14
N ALA A 65 10.15 -8.41 9.73
CA ALA A 65 11.25 -7.95 10.59
C ALA A 65 10.77 -6.97 11.67
N LEU A 66 9.62 -6.32 11.51
CA LEU A 66 9.08 -5.37 12.48
C LEU A 66 8.39 -6.09 13.66
N PRO A 67 8.47 -5.54 14.88
CA PRO A 67 7.75 -6.08 16.04
C PRO A 67 6.22 -6.07 15.85
N ASP A 68 5.53 -6.96 16.56
CA ASP A 68 4.06 -6.95 16.66
C ASP A 68 3.57 -5.65 17.30
N GLY A 69 2.40 -5.16 16.89
CA GLY A 69 1.74 -4.02 17.54
C GLY A 69 2.60 -2.75 17.60
N CYS A 70 3.47 -2.51 16.63
CA CYS A 70 4.38 -1.37 16.62
C CYS A 70 3.91 -0.19 15.75
N ILE A 71 2.81 -0.35 15.01
CA ILE A 71 2.28 0.64 14.06
C ILE A 71 0.87 1.08 14.45
N ASP A 72 0.63 2.39 14.53
CA ASP A 72 -0.69 2.99 14.82
C ASP A 72 -1.60 3.11 13.59
N PHE A 73 -1.02 3.36 12.41
CA PHE A 73 -1.77 3.68 11.21
C PHE A 73 -1.04 3.18 9.98
N THR A 74 -1.78 2.61 9.04
CA THR A 74 -1.29 2.15 7.75
C THR A 74 -2.22 2.65 6.64
N MET A 75 -1.63 3.07 5.53
CA MET A 75 -2.34 3.50 4.32
C MET A 75 -1.54 2.96 3.15
N THR A 76 -2.18 2.28 2.20
CA THR A 76 -1.49 1.80 1.00
C THR A 76 -2.39 1.78 -0.22
N SER A 77 -1.76 1.88 -1.39
CA SER A 77 -2.33 1.61 -2.71
C SER A 77 -1.41 0.60 -3.40
N PRO A 78 -1.57 -0.72 -3.13
CA PRO A 78 -0.67 -1.72 -3.67
C PRO A 78 -0.81 -1.79 -5.20
N PRO A 79 0.06 -2.52 -5.91
CA PRO A 79 -0.12 -2.79 -7.34
C PRO A 79 -1.54 -3.26 -7.68
N TYR A 80 -2.15 -2.69 -8.72
CA TYR A 80 -3.49 -3.08 -9.17
C TYR A 80 -3.40 -4.20 -10.20
N TRP A 81 -4.25 -5.22 -10.05
CA TRP A 81 -4.25 -6.41 -10.92
C TRP A 81 -4.42 -6.06 -12.39
N GLY A 82 -3.47 -6.47 -13.23
CA GLY A 82 -3.50 -6.28 -14.68
C GLY A 82 -3.42 -4.83 -15.14
N LYS A 83 -2.81 -3.93 -14.34
CA LYS A 83 -2.68 -2.49 -14.69
C LYS A 83 -1.26 -2.09 -15.08
N ARG A 84 -0.28 -2.36 -14.22
CA ARG A 84 1.12 -1.94 -14.40
C ARG A 84 2.03 -3.13 -14.18
N GLU A 85 3.06 -3.23 -15.01
CA GLU A 85 4.20 -4.10 -14.79
C GLU A 85 5.35 -3.23 -14.28
N TYR A 86 5.92 -3.60 -13.13
CA TYR A 86 7.08 -2.93 -12.55
C TYR A 86 8.35 -3.68 -12.96
N GLU A 87 9.51 -3.00 -12.95
CA GLU A 87 10.78 -3.54 -13.45
C GLU A 87 11.18 -4.89 -12.83
N ASN A 88 10.76 -5.16 -11.59
CA ASN A 88 11.06 -6.39 -10.85
C ASN A 88 9.86 -7.37 -10.77
N GLY A 89 8.81 -7.15 -11.56
CA GLY A 89 7.56 -7.91 -11.48
C GLY A 89 6.81 -7.66 -10.16
N GLY A 90 6.14 -8.70 -9.65
CA GLY A 90 5.49 -8.69 -8.35
C GLY A 90 3.98 -8.91 -8.41
N ILE A 91 3.32 -8.57 -7.29
CA ILE A 91 1.86 -8.66 -7.16
C ILE A 91 1.19 -7.79 -8.23
N GLY A 92 0.09 -8.29 -8.80
CA GLY A 92 -0.66 -7.60 -9.85
C GLY A 92 -0.49 -8.25 -11.23
N LEU A 93 0.45 -9.18 -11.38
CA LEU A 93 0.73 -9.91 -12.63
C LEU A 93 0.18 -11.34 -12.66
N GLU A 94 -0.61 -11.72 -11.65
CA GLU A 94 -1.20 -13.05 -11.57
C GLU A 94 -2.18 -13.29 -12.74
N ASN A 95 -2.19 -14.52 -13.26
CA ASN A 95 -3.11 -14.89 -14.35
C ASN A 95 -4.59 -14.88 -13.90
N ASP A 96 -4.86 -15.21 -12.64
CA ASP A 96 -6.20 -15.19 -12.05
C ASP A 96 -6.24 -14.16 -10.91
N TYR A 97 -7.27 -13.30 -10.94
CA TYR A 97 -7.51 -12.30 -9.88
C TYR A 97 -7.66 -12.94 -8.49
N ARG A 98 -8.05 -14.21 -8.41
CA ARG A 98 -8.16 -14.95 -7.13
C ARG A 98 -6.80 -15.15 -6.49
N ASP A 99 -5.76 -15.37 -7.29
CA ASP A 99 -4.40 -15.53 -6.78
C ASP A 99 -3.82 -14.16 -6.38
N PHE A 100 -4.12 -13.10 -7.14
CA PHE A 100 -3.84 -11.72 -6.74
C PHE A 100 -4.43 -11.38 -5.37
N VAL A 101 -5.71 -11.72 -5.13
CA VAL A 101 -6.37 -11.50 -3.84
C VAL A 101 -5.64 -12.24 -2.71
N LYS A 102 -5.24 -13.50 -2.91
CA LYS A 102 -4.50 -14.29 -1.91
C LYS A 102 -3.10 -13.72 -1.63
N HIS A 103 -2.39 -13.27 -2.66
CA HIS A 103 -1.07 -12.67 -2.50
C HIS A 103 -1.14 -11.35 -1.72
N LEU A 104 -2.11 -10.48 -2.04
CA LEU A 104 -2.37 -9.29 -1.23
C LEU A 104 -2.73 -9.64 0.22
N ALA A 105 -3.60 -10.63 0.41
CA ALA A 105 -3.97 -11.11 1.74
C ALA A 105 -2.74 -11.56 2.54
N THR A 106 -1.73 -12.16 1.90
CA THR A 106 -0.46 -12.53 2.56
C THR A 106 0.29 -11.32 3.12
N VAL A 107 0.36 -10.22 2.35
CA VAL A 107 0.96 -8.96 2.82
C VAL A 107 0.14 -8.38 3.98
N PHE A 108 -1.18 -8.38 3.82
CA PHE A 108 -2.07 -7.79 4.83
C PHE A 108 -2.12 -8.59 6.12
N ALA A 109 -1.86 -9.89 6.11
CA ALA A 109 -1.71 -10.67 7.35
C ALA A 109 -0.53 -10.15 8.21
N GLU A 110 0.62 -9.86 7.59
CA GLU A 110 1.76 -9.27 8.29
C GLU A 110 1.49 -7.81 8.71
N LEU A 111 0.79 -7.05 7.86
CA LEU A 111 0.36 -5.69 8.19
C LEU A 111 -0.55 -5.70 9.43
N LYS A 112 -1.47 -6.67 9.53
CA LYS A 112 -2.33 -6.85 10.70
C LYS A 112 -1.53 -7.11 11.98
N ARG A 113 -0.49 -7.94 11.90
CA ARG A 113 0.37 -8.30 13.04
C ARG A 113 1.13 -7.07 13.57
N VAL A 114 1.68 -6.25 12.69
CA VAL A 114 2.45 -5.06 13.10
C VAL A 114 1.55 -3.91 13.56
N LEU A 115 0.26 -3.91 13.19
CA LEU A 115 -0.70 -2.93 13.71
C LEU A 115 -0.99 -3.16 15.18
N LYS A 116 -1.08 -2.05 15.92
CA LYS A 116 -1.61 -2.04 17.28
C LYS A 116 -3.08 -2.46 17.29
N PRO A 117 -3.61 -2.99 18.42
CA PRO A 117 -5.03 -3.32 18.55
C PRO A 117 -5.99 -2.14 18.27
N GLU A 118 -5.55 -0.91 18.55
CA GLU A 118 -6.27 0.34 18.28
C GLU A 118 -5.94 0.95 16.90
N GLY A 119 -5.03 0.34 16.15
CA GLY A 119 -4.54 0.88 14.89
C GLY A 119 -5.54 0.78 13.75
N SER A 120 -5.33 1.56 12.70
CA SER A 120 -6.22 1.56 11.53
C SER A 120 -5.46 1.29 10.23
N PHE A 121 -6.14 0.61 9.31
CA PHE A 121 -5.65 0.30 7.98
C PHE A 121 -6.58 0.90 6.92
N TRP A 122 -5.99 1.64 6.00
CA TRP A 122 -6.65 2.23 4.86
C TRP A 122 -6.07 1.65 3.57
N LEU A 123 -6.92 1.00 2.78
CA LEU A 123 -6.55 0.35 1.54
C LEU A 123 -7.22 1.05 0.38
N ASN A 124 -6.45 1.72 -0.47
CA ASN A 124 -6.92 2.23 -1.75
C ASN A 124 -6.72 1.17 -2.84
N LEU A 125 -7.80 0.77 -3.50
CA LEU A 125 -7.76 -0.17 -4.62
C LEU A 125 -8.70 0.28 -5.74
N GLY A 126 -8.15 0.28 -6.95
CA GLY A 126 -8.92 0.37 -8.18
C GLY A 126 -9.40 -1.00 -8.62
N ASP A 127 -10.49 -1.00 -9.39
CA ASP A 127 -11.01 -2.24 -9.98
C ASP A 127 -10.42 -2.53 -11.36
N SER A 128 -10.56 -3.80 -11.75
CA SER A 128 -10.08 -4.36 -13.00
C SER A 128 -11.20 -5.08 -13.74
N TYR A 129 -10.95 -5.37 -15.01
CA TYR A 129 -11.92 -6.03 -15.88
C TYR A 129 -11.34 -7.36 -16.36
N ASN A 130 -12.17 -8.39 -16.39
CA ASN A 130 -11.84 -9.70 -16.95
C ASN A 130 -13.00 -10.15 -17.85
N GLY A 131 -12.72 -10.45 -19.12
CA GLY A 131 -13.75 -10.85 -20.08
C GLY A 131 -14.90 -9.83 -20.22
N LYS A 132 -14.58 -8.53 -20.23
CA LYS A 132 -15.53 -7.39 -20.21
C LYS A 132 -16.39 -7.25 -18.95
N GLY A 133 -16.32 -8.19 -18.01
CA GLY A 133 -16.94 -8.06 -16.69
C GLY A 133 -16.06 -7.26 -15.74
N LEU A 134 -16.67 -6.39 -14.95
CA LEU A 134 -16.02 -5.79 -13.79
C LEU A 134 -15.75 -6.90 -12.76
N VAL A 135 -14.51 -6.98 -12.27
CA VAL A 135 -14.11 -8.09 -11.39
C VAL A 135 -14.64 -7.89 -9.97
N GLY A 136 -14.67 -6.64 -9.48
CA GLY A 136 -14.97 -6.35 -8.08
C GLY A 136 -13.77 -6.55 -7.17
N VAL A 137 -12.54 -6.30 -7.66
CA VAL A 137 -11.29 -6.54 -6.92
C VAL A 137 -11.31 -5.93 -5.51
N PRO A 138 -11.67 -4.64 -5.31
CA PRO A 138 -11.65 -4.04 -3.98
C PRO A 138 -12.53 -4.80 -2.97
N TRP A 139 -13.73 -5.22 -3.39
CA TRP A 139 -14.66 -5.95 -2.54
C TRP A 139 -14.23 -7.38 -2.27
N ARG A 140 -13.63 -8.05 -3.26
CA ARG A 140 -13.06 -9.41 -3.08
C ARG A 140 -11.93 -9.41 -2.06
N VAL A 141 -11.04 -8.41 -2.13
CA VAL A 141 -9.99 -8.23 -1.12
C VAL A 141 -10.62 -7.92 0.24
N ALA A 142 -11.60 -7.02 0.31
CA ALA A 142 -12.26 -6.69 1.57
C ALA A 142 -12.90 -7.93 2.24
N PHE A 143 -13.61 -8.77 1.48
CA PHE A 143 -14.22 -9.99 2.01
C PHE A 143 -13.19 -11.04 2.41
N GLU A 144 -12.13 -11.23 1.64
CA GLU A 144 -11.02 -12.11 2.04
C GLU A 144 -10.43 -11.69 3.40
N LEU A 145 -10.22 -10.39 3.60
CA LEU A 145 -9.71 -9.86 4.85
C LEU A 145 -10.70 -10.05 6.00
N VAL A 146 -11.99 -9.80 5.79
CA VAL A 146 -12.99 -9.95 6.85
C VAL A 146 -13.18 -11.42 7.20
N ASP A 147 -13.46 -12.27 6.22
CA ASP A 147 -13.94 -13.63 6.42
C ASP A 147 -12.82 -14.59 6.82
N ASN A 148 -11.61 -14.44 6.23
CA ASN A 148 -10.51 -15.38 6.44
C ASN A 148 -9.41 -14.85 7.37
N GLN A 149 -9.33 -13.54 7.57
CA GLN A 149 -8.34 -12.94 8.46
C GLN A 149 -8.96 -12.24 9.66
N GLY A 150 -10.28 -12.11 9.76
CA GLY A 150 -10.95 -11.47 10.89
C GLY A 150 -10.67 -9.97 11.00
N TRP A 151 -10.50 -9.28 9.88
CA TRP A 151 -10.51 -7.81 9.86
C TRP A 151 -11.92 -7.28 10.08
N ILE A 152 -12.04 -6.09 10.67
CA ILE A 152 -13.34 -5.41 10.78
C ILE A 152 -13.42 -4.34 9.70
N LEU A 153 -14.27 -4.55 8.68
CA LEU A 153 -14.61 -3.55 7.68
C LEU A 153 -15.49 -2.44 8.29
N ARG A 154 -15.08 -1.18 8.12
CA ARG A 154 -15.76 -0.04 8.79
C ARG A 154 -16.40 0.92 7.83
N ASN A 155 -15.65 1.34 6.82
CA ASN A 155 -16.17 2.24 5.79
C ASN A 155 -15.70 1.78 4.42
N SER A 156 -16.61 1.96 3.46
CA SER A 156 -16.28 2.05 2.05
C SER A 156 -16.32 3.52 1.68
N VAL A 157 -15.18 4.09 1.32
CA VAL A 157 -15.02 5.48 0.94
C VAL A 157 -14.74 5.53 -0.56
N ILE A 158 -15.43 6.42 -1.28
CA ILE A 158 -15.26 6.57 -2.73
C ILE A 158 -14.36 7.77 -2.99
N TRP A 159 -13.18 7.53 -3.57
CA TRP A 159 -12.37 8.61 -4.10
C TRP A 159 -12.87 8.97 -5.51
N ASN A 160 -13.63 10.07 -5.58
CA ASN A 160 -14.11 10.63 -6.85
C ASN A 160 -12.98 11.43 -7.53
N LYS A 161 -12.51 10.97 -8.70
CA LYS A 161 -11.46 11.64 -9.47
C LYS A 161 -12.08 12.69 -10.38
N LEU A 162 -12.02 13.95 -9.96
CA LEU A 162 -12.59 15.09 -10.71
C LEU A 162 -11.96 15.28 -12.10
N LYS A 163 -10.71 14.86 -12.28
CA LYS A 163 -10.03 14.77 -13.58
C LYS A 163 -9.66 13.30 -13.82
N GLY A 164 -10.58 12.56 -14.43
CA GLY A 164 -10.30 11.20 -14.90
C GLY A 164 -9.32 11.21 -16.07
N GLY A 165 -8.49 10.18 -16.19
CA GLY A 165 -7.76 9.94 -17.43
C GLY A 165 -8.73 9.74 -18.61
N MET A 166 -8.27 9.97 -19.84
CA MET A 166 -9.08 9.69 -21.02
C MET A 166 -9.46 8.21 -21.03
N ASP A 167 -10.76 7.91 -21.00
CA ASP A 167 -11.28 6.55 -21.16
C ASP A 167 -11.82 6.39 -22.58
N ASN A 168 -11.15 5.57 -23.39
CA ASN A 168 -11.54 5.29 -24.78
C ASN A 168 -12.46 4.06 -24.90
N SER A 169 -12.95 3.52 -23.78
CA SER A 169 -13.85 2.38 -23.77
C SER A 169 -15.17 2.73 -24.46
N LYS A 170 -15.65 1.84 -25.34
CA LYS A 170 -16.90 2.03 -26.11
C LYS A 170 -18.08 1.22 -25.57
N ASP A 171 -17.82 0.30 -24.66
CA ASP A 171 -18.78 -0.70 -24.16
C ASP A 171 -18.94 -0.68 -22.63
N ARG A 172 -18.46 0.37 -21.96
CA ARG A 172 -18.62 0.59 -20.51
C ARG A 172 -18.53 2.06 -20.15
N LEU A 173 -18.98 2.38 -18.94
CA LEU A 173 -18.80 3.72 -18.35
C LEU A 173 -17.34 3.95 -17.97
N GLY A 174 -16.93 5.22 -18.06
CA GLY A 174 -15.60 5.65 -17.66
C GLY A 174 -15.32 5.37 -16.19
N ASN A 175 -14.17 4.77 -15.87
CA ASN A 175 -13.80 4.57 -14.48
C ASN A 175 -13.18 5.84 -13.87
N VAL A 176 -13.99 6.62 -13.17
CA VAL A 176 -13.60 7.90 -12.54
C VAL A 176 -13.57 7.83 -11.01
N HIS A 177 -13.54 6.63 -10.42
CA HIS A 177 -13.45 6.50 -8.97
C HIS A 177 -12.57 5.32 -8.53
N GLU A 178 -12.11 5.38 -7.28
CA GLU A 178 -11.45 4.27 -6.58
C GLU A 178 -12.11 4.00 -5.24
N ASN A 179 -11.99 2.76 -4.75
CA ASN A 179 -12.49 2.38 -3.44
C ASN A 179 -11.36 2.50 -2.41
N LEU A 180 -11.62 3.24 -1.34
CA LEU A 180 -10.85 3.20 -0.11
C LEU A 180 -11.61 2.39 0.92
N VAL A 181 -10.98 1.33 1.41
CA VAL A 181 -11.52 0.42 2.41
C VAL A 181 -10.81 0.69 3.73
N THR A 182 -11.57 0.96 4.80
CA THR A 182 -11.01 1.14 6.15
C THR A 182 -11.29 -0.08 7.02
N THR A 183 -10.25 -0.58 7.68
CA THR A 183 -10.34 -1.73 8.58
C THR A 183 -9.55 -1.53 9.87
N TYR A 184 -9.91 -2.30 10.92
CA TYR A 184 -9.17 -2.38 12.17
C TYR A 184 -8.88 -3.86 12.48
N PRO A 185 -7.77 -4.18 13.16
CA PRO A 185 -7.64 -5.46 13.82
C PRO A 185 -8.77 -5.61 14.87
N PRO A 186 -9.24 -6.84 15.12
CA PRO A 186 -10.27 -7.07 16.13
C PRO A 186 -9.70 -6.68 17.49
N ARG A 187 -10.48 -5.91 18.26
CA ARG A 187 -10.16 -5.70 19.68
C ARG A 187 -10.35 -7.03 20.40
N HIS A 188 -9.61 -7.23 21.50
CA HIS A 188 -9.87 -8.27 22.49
C HIS A 188 -11.39 -8.48 22.66
N PRO A 189 -11.91 -9.72 22.78
CA PRO A 189 -13.35 -9.96 22.84
C PRO A 189 -13.95 -9.16 23.99
N LEU A 190 -14.62 -8.08 23.63
CA LEU A 190 -15.52 -7.34 24.50
C LEU A 190 -16.94 -7.49 23.97
N PHE A 191 -17.27 -8.69 23.45
CA PHE A 191 -18.62 -9.24 23.32
C PHE A 191 -18.49 -10.76 23.29
#